data_AF-A0A7C5C9U1-F1
#
_entry.id   AF-A0A7C5C9U1-F1
#
_cell.length_a   1.000
_cell.length_b   1.000
_cell.length_c   1.000
_cell.angle_alpha   90.00
_cell.angle_beta   90.00
_cell.angle_gamma   90.00
#
_symmetry.space_group_name_H-M   'P 1'
#
loop_
_entity.id
_entity.type
_entity.pdbx_description
1 polymer ?
#
loop_
_entity_poly.entity_id
_entity_poly.type
_entity_poly.pdbx_seq_one_letter_code
_entity_poly.pdbx_strand_id
1 'polypeptide(L)'
;MSALFSSLVFTSPWLLLGLVALPILWILLRAVPPAPIRRRFPAVALLLGLNDDDSQSDKTPWWLLLLRTLAIASVIAGFAGPILNPQADRSGSGPVLILLDGTWADAPDWARRIDRVSAPLDEAAHDGR
;
A
#
# COMPACT_ATOMS: atom_id res chain seq x y z
N MET A 1 -1.73 -27.02 12.39
CA MET A 1 -2.76 -25.96 12.33
C MET A 1 -2.21 -24.74 13.06
N SER A 2 -1.24 -24.06 12.46
CA SER A 2 -0.44 -23.01 13.11
C SER A 2 0.37 -22.24 12.06
N ALA A 3 -0.32 -21.67 11.07
CA ALA A 3 0.26 -20.79 10.05
C ALA A 3 -0.55 -19.49 9.93
N LEU A 4 -1.12 -18.99 11.05
CA LEU A 4 -1.91 -17.76 11.05
C LEU A 4 -1.10 -16.51 11.42
N PHE A 5 0.18 -16.66 11.78
CA PHE A 5 1.07 -15.54 12.10
C PHE A 5 2.32 -15.59 11.21
N SER A 6 2.13 -15.29 9.92
CA SER A 6 3.26 -14.93 9.05
C SER A 6 3.78 -13.56 9.46
N SER A 7 5.10 -13.41 9.59
CA SER A 7 5.73 -12.11 9.88
C SER A 7 5.62 -11.21 8.65
N LEU A 8 5.06 -10.01 8.82
CA LEU A 8 4.98 -8.99 7.77
C LEU A 8 6.04 -7.93 8.04
N VAL A 9 6.95 -7.73 7.09
CA VAL A 9 8.00 -6.70 7.15
C VAL A 9 7.85 -5.76 5.96
N PHE A 10 8.21 -4.50 6.15
CA PHE A 10 8.16 -3.49 5.10
C PHE A 10 9.58 -3.04 4.77
N THR A 11 9.93 -2.97 3.49
CA THR A 11 11.25 -2.47 3.06
C THR A 11 11.42 -0.99 3.37
N SER A 12 10.34 -0.20 3.28
CA SER A 12 10.35 1.23 3.58
C SER A 12 9.25 1.58 4.58
N PRO A 13 9.45 1.30 5.89
CA PRO A 13 8.42 1.49 6.91
C PRO A 13 8.04 2.96 7.11
N TRP A 14 8.95 3.90 6.79
CA TRP A 14 8.69 5.33 6.85
C TRP A 14 7.57 5.79 5.91
N LEU A 15 7.36 5.08 4.80
CA LEU A 15 6.31 5.36 3.83
C LEU A 15 4.91 5.19 4.44
N LEU A 16 4.78 4.31 5.45
CA LEU A 16 3.53 4.14 6.20
C LEU A 16 3.16 5.37 7.03
N LEU A 17 4.12 6.23 7.40
CA LEU A 17 3.79 7.53 8.01
C LEU A 17 2.98 8.42 7.06
N GLY A 18 3.08 8.20 5.74
CA GLY A 18 2.24 8.85 4.74
C GLY A 18 0.74 8.57 4.94
N LEU A 19 0.37 7.45 5.57
CA LEU A 19 -1.03 7.17 5.93
C LEU A 19 -1.57 8.19 6.95
N VAL A 20 -0.70 8.76 7.80
CA VAL A 20 -1.06 9.83 8.74
C VAL A 20 -1.35 11.15 8.01
N ALA A 21 -0.79 11.35 6.81
CA ALA A 21 -1.11 12.51 5.98
C ALA A 21 -2.50 12.42 5.34
N LEU A 22 -3.09 11.23 5.18
CA LEU A 22 -4.44 11.05 4.61
C LEU A 22 -5.53 11.83 5.36
N PRO A 23 -5.68 11.74 6.70
CA PRO A 23 -6.67 12.54 7.41
C PRO A 23 -6.39 14.04 7.31
N ILE A 24 -5.12 14.46 7.27
CA ILE A 24 -4.74 15.88 7.11
C ILE A 24 -5.17 16.38 5.72
N LEU A 25 -4.85 15.63 4.67
CA LEU A 25 -5.29 15.90 3.29
C LEU A 25 -6.81 15.89 3.18
N TRP A 26 -7.49 14.98 3.85
CA TRP A 26 -8.95 14.93 3.86
C TRP A 26 -9.56 16.19 4.46
N ILE A 27 -9.01 16.67 5.60
CA ILE A 27 -9.44 17.93 6.23
C ILE A 27 -9.15 19.12 5.30
N LEU A 28 -7.97 19.17 4.68
CA LEU A 28 -7.57 20.25 3.80
C LEU A 28 -8.43 20.31 2.53
N LEU A 29 -8.73 19.17 1.93
CA LEU A 29 -9.64 19.06 0.77
C LEU A 29 -11.10 19.32 1.15
N ARG A 30 -11.48 19.03 2.40
CA ARG A 30 -12.80 19.36 2.97
C ARG A 30 -12.91 20.84 3.39
N ALA A 31 -11.91 21.68 3.16
CA ALA A 31 -12.04 23.11 3.37
C ALA A 31 -13.05 23.70 2.36
N VAL A 32 -14.34 23.51 2.63
CA VAL A 32 -15.43 24.13 1.88
C VAL A 32 -15.45 25.59 2.31
N PRO A 33 -15.39 26.54 1.35
CA PRO A 33 -15.49 27.95 1.68
C PRO A 33 -16.78 28.20 2.48
N PRO A 34 -16.75 29.10 3.49
CA PRO A 34 -17.93 29.40 4.30
C PRO A 34 -19.11 29.76 3.39
N ALA A 35 -20.29 29.22 3.72
CA ALA A 35 -21.45 29.28 2.84
C ALA A 35 -21.72 30.71 2.32
N PRO A 36 -22.04 30.88 1.03
CA PRO A 36 -22.24 32.18 0.44
C PRO A 36 -23.35 32.95 1.18
N ILE A 37 -23.07 34.20 1.52
CA ILE A 37 -24.01 35.08 2.21
C ILE A 37 -25.18 35.37 1.26
N ARG A 38 -26.34 34.78 1.52
CA ARG A 38 -27.57 35.02 0.74
C ARG A 38 -28.07 36.45 1.04
N ARG A 39 -27.86 37.38 0.11
CA ARG A 39 -28.39 38.75 0.17
C ARG A 39 -29.68 38.83 -0.64
N ARG A 40 -30.79 39.21 0.01
CA ARG A 40 -32.08 39.39 -0.67
C ARG A 40 -31.97 40.57 -1.63
N PHE A 41 -32.00 40.32 -2.93
CA PHE A 41 -31.96 41.36 -3.95
C PHE A 41 -33.39 41.74 -4.34
N PRO A 42 -33.87 42.95 -4.05
CA PRO A 42 -35.29 43.32 -4.17
C PRO A 42 -35.82 43.28 -5.62
N ALA A 43 -34.96 43.35 -6.64
CA ALA A 43 -35.36 43.19 -8.04
C ALA A 43 -35.87 41.77 -8.37
N VAL A 44 -35.46 40.73 -7.61
CA VAL A 44 -35.91 39.34 -7.80
C VAL A 44 -37.35 39.15 -7.31
N ALA A 45 -37.82 39.97 -6.36
CA ALA A 45 -39.21 39.93 -5.89
C ALA A 45 -40.22 40.36 -6.97
N LEU A 46 -39.77 41.00 -8.06
CA LEU A 46 -40.60 41.32 -9.24
C LEU A 46 -40.70 40.15 -10.23
N LEU A 47 -39.86 39.12 -10.10
CA LEU A 47 -39.90 37.87 -10.87
C LEU A 47 -40.66 36.78 -10.09
N LEU A 48 -41.90 37.10 -9.66
CA LEU A 48 -42.80 36.15 -9.00
C LEU A 48 -43.11 34.98 -9.95
N GLY A 49 -42.40 33.87 -9.78
CA GLY A 49 -42.60 32.64 -10.56
C GLY A 49 -41.37 31.75 -10.74
N LEU A 50 -40.15 32.22 -10.45
CA LEU A 50 -38.98 31.34 -10.43
C LEU A 50 -38.96 30.53 -9.14
N ASN A 51 -39.38 29.27 -9.24
CA ASN A 51 -39.00 28.24 -8.29
C ASN A 51 -37.55 27.89 -8.61
N ASP A 52 -36.59 28.39 -7.82
CA ASP A 52 -35.22 27.91 -7.87
C ASP A 52 -35.23 26.48 -7.33
N ASP A 53 -35.36 25.51 -8.23
CA ASP A 53 -34.94 24.15 -7.94
C ASP A 53 -33.41 24.19 -7.87
N ASP A 54 -32.90 24.63 -6.71
CA ASP A 54 -31.51 24.55 -6.27
C ASP A 54 -31.14 23.05 -6.30
N SER A 55 -30.85 22.51 -7.49
CA SER A 55 -30.19 21.22 -7.67
C SER A 55 -28.73 21.41 -7.29
N GLN A 56 -28.52 21.68 -6.01
CA GLN A 56 -27.22 21.70 -5.36
C GLN A 56 -26.66 20.28 -5.38
N SER A 57 -25.96 19.94 -6.45
CA SER A 57 -24.94 18.90 -6.44
C SER A 57 -23.68 19.43 -5.70
N ASP A 58 -23.88 20.07 -4.55
CA ASP A 58 -22.84 20.80 -3.80
C ASP A 58 -22.04 19.89 -2.86
N LYS A 59 -22.47 18.64 -2.67
CA LYS A 59 -21.75 17.70 -1.81
C LYS A 59 -21.08 16.64 -2.66
N THR A 60 -19.76 16.73 -2.76
CA THR A 60 -18.95 15.58 -3.17
C THR A 60 -19.38 14.38 -2.31
N PRO A 61 -19.85 13.28 -2.91
CA PRO A 61 -20.32 12.13 -2.17
C PRO A 61 -19.21 11.61 -1.24
N TRP A 62 -19.52 11.45 0.05
CA TRP A 62 -18.55 10.99 1.05
C TRP A 62 -17.92 9.64 0.69
N TRP A 63 -18.66 8.79 -0.04
CA TRP A 63 -18.17 7.51 -0.54
C TRP A 63 -17.06 7.65 -1.59
N LEU A 64 -17.10 8.69 -2.44
CA LEU A 64 -15.99 8.98 -3.38
C LEU A 64 -14.73 9.42 -2.64
N LEU A 65 -14.88 10.16 -1.55
CA LEU A 65 -13.75 10.51 -0.68
C LEU A 65 -13.17 9.26 0.01
N LEU A 66 -14.03 8.34 0.48
CA LEU A 66 -13.58 7.07 1.06
C LEU A 66 -12.85 6.20 0.02
N LEU A 67 -13.39 6.06 -1.19
CA LEU A 67 -12.73 5.31 -2.26
C LEU A 67 -11.38 5.92 -2.63
N ARG A 68 -11.29 7.26 -2.71
CA ARG A 68 -10.04 7.95 -3.00
C ARG A 68 -8.99 7.73 -1.91
N THR A 69 -9.39 7.83 -0.65
CA THR A 69 -8.48 7.58 0.49
C THR A 69 -8.02 6.13 0.54
N LEU A 70 -8.91 5.16 0.28
CA LEU A 70 -8.55 3.74 0.15
C LEU A 70 -7.58 3.51 -1.02
N ALA A 71 -7.83 4.10 -2.19
CA ALA A 71 -6.93 3.97 -3.33
C ALA A 71 -5.53 4.48 -3.01
N ILE A 72 -5.41 5.65 -2.38
CA ILE A 72 -4.11 6.21 -1.99
C ILE A 72 -3.46 5.35 -0.89
N ALA A 73 -4.23 4.86 0.08
CA ALA A 73 -3.72 3.96 1.12
C ALA A 73 -3.17 2.65 0.53
N SER A 74 -3.87 2.05 -0.42
CA SER A 74 -3.41 0.84 -1.13
C SER A 74 -2.13 1.10 -1.92
N VAL A 75 -2.02 2.26 -2.57
CA VAL A 75 -0.80 2.68 -3.28
C VAL A 75 0.38 2.83 -2.31
N ILE A 76 0.18 3.52 -1.19
CA ILE A 76 1.20 3.68 -0.14
C ILE A 76 1.62 2.31 0.41
N ALA A 77 0.65 1.44 0.72
CA ALA A 77 0.91 0.11 1.26
C ALA A 77 1.66 -0.78 0.25
N GLY A 78 1.32 -0.72 -1.04
CA GLY A 78 2.02 -1.45 -2.09
C GLY A 78 3.46 -0.95 -2.28
N PHE A 79 3.67 0.37 -2.25
CA PHE A 79 5.00 0.97 -2.37
C PHE A 79 5.87 0.83 -1.12
N ALA A 80 5.29 0.60 0.06
CA ALA A 80 6.05 0.30 1.28
C ALA A 80 6.82 -1.04 1.21
N GLY A 81 6.60 -1.84 0.17
CA GLY A 81 7.26 -3.12 -0.06
C GLY A 81 6.93 -4.15 1.02
N PRO A 82 5.65 -4.56 1.15
CA PRO A 82 5.26 -5.57 2.12
C PRO A 82 5.83 -6.92 1.72
N ILE A 83 6.70 -7.46 2.56
CA ILE A 83 7.30 -8.79 2.45
C ILE A 83 6.60 -9.70 3.45
N LEU A 84 5.95 -10.73 2.92
CA LEU A 84 5.38 -11.81 3.70
C LEU A 84 6.46 -12.84 3.99
N ASN A 85 6.65 -13.16 5.27
CA ASN A 85 7.63 -14.13 5.74
C ASN A 85 9.05 -13.85 5.20
N PRO A 86 9.65 -12.69 5.54
CA PRO A 86 11.01 -12.37 5.13
C PRO A 86 11.94 -13.49 5.59
N GLN A 87 12.73 -14.02 4.64
CA GLN A 87 13.85 -14.87 5.03
C GLN A 87 14.87 -13.98 5.73
N ALA A 88 15.45 -14.46 6.82
CA ALA A 88 16.50 -13.73 7.51
C ALA A 88 17.57 -13.36 6.49
N ASP A 89 17.87 -12.06 6.39
CA ASP A 89 18.94 -11.58 5.54
C ASP A 89 20.19 -12.40 5.89
N ARG A 90 20.82 -13.01 4.90
CA ARG A 90 22.12 -13.66 5.09
C ARG A 90 23.18 -12.56 5.16
N SER A 91 22.99 -11.62 6.09
CA SER A 91 23.81 -10.44 6.32
C SER A 91 25.18 -10.89 6.78
N GLY A 92 26.08 -11.06 5.82
CA GLY A 92 27.48 -11.38 6.02
C GLY A 92 28.22 -11.10 4.71
N SER A 93 29.47 -10.67 4.78
CA SER A 93 30.29 -10.44 3.58
C SER A 93 31.17 -11.64 3.22
N GLY A 94 30.97 -12.77 3.90
CA GLY A 94 31.79 -13.98 3.74
C GLY A 94 31.27 -14.93 2.65
N PRO A 95 32.10 -15.88 2.22
CA PRO A 95 31.75 -16.85 1.19
C PRO A 95 30.57 -17.74 1.62
N VAL A 96 29.76 -18.14 0.65
CA VAL A 96 28.61 -19.03 0.90
C VAL A 96 29.07 -20.48 0.93
N LEU A 97 28.92 -21.13 2.09
CA LEU A 97 29.13 -22.56 2.23
C LEU A 97 27.79 -23.29 2.19
N ILE A 98 27.61 -24.13 1.17
CA ILE A 98 26.44 -25.02 1.04
C ILE A 98 26.90 -26.44 1.37
N LEU A 99 26.39 -26.99 2.47
CA LEU A 99 26.65 -28.38 2.87
C LEU A 99 25.47 -29.25 2.45
N LEU A 100 25.73 -30.25 1.62
CA LEU A 100 24.76 -31.25 1.20
C LEU A 100 25.18 -32.62 1.73
N ASP A 101 24.30 -33.25 2.49
CA ASP A 101 24.44 -34.67 2.79
C ASP A 101 23.94 -35.48 1.58
N GLY A 102 24.74 -36.47 1.18
CA GLY A 102 24.59 -37.23 -0.06
C GLY A 102 24.59 -38.72 0.22
N THR A 103 23.52 -39.20 0.86
CA THR A 103 23.33 -40.64 1.12
C THR A 103 22.51 -41.32 0.01
N TRP A 104 22.53 -42.65 -0.05
CA TRP A 104 21.76 -43.42 -1.04
C TRP A 104 20.25 -43.13 -0.96
N ALA A 105 19.76 -42.78 0.23
CA ALA A 105 18.35 -42.46 0.47
C ALA A 105 17.92 -41.14 -0.21
N ASP A 106 18.86 -40.28 -0.57
CA ASP A 106 18.58 -38.97 -1.19
C ASP A 106 18.56 -39.01 -2.72
N ALA A 107 18.94 -40.15 -3.34
CA ALA A 107 18.96 -40.31 -4.80
C ALA A 107 17.63 -39.95 -5.49
N PRO A 108 16.44 -40.31 -4.97
CA PRO A 108 15.17 -39.96 -5.62
C PRO A 108 14.91 -38.45 -5.68
N ASP A 109 15.37 -37.70 -4.69
CA ASP A 109 15.13 -36.25 -4.55
C ASP A 109 16.34 -35.39 -4.97
N TRP A 110 17.41 -36.01 -5.48
CA TRP A 110 18.68 -35.35 -5.76
C TRP A 110 18.55 -34.16 -6.70
N ALA A 111 17.82 -34.31 -7.80
CA ALA A 111 17.58 -33.22 -8.74
C ALA A 111 16.91 -32.01 -8.07
N ARG A 112 15.88 -32.26 -7.25
CA ARG A 112 15.17 -31.22 -6.51
C ARG A 112 16.06 -30.53 -5.47
N ARG A 113 17.00 -31.25 -4.87
CA ARG A 113 17.98 -30.68 -3.94
C ARG A 113 18.93 -29.73 -4.67
N ILE A 114 19.46 -30.14 -5.83
CA ILE A 114 20.30 -29.29 -6.68
C ILE A 114 19.53 -28.04 -7.16
N ASP A 115 18.26 -28.20 -7.56
CA ASP A 115 17.42 -27.07 -8.00
C ASP A 115 17.15 -26.05 -6.89
N ARG A 116 17.13 -26.45 -5.62
CA ARG A 116 17.00 -25.49 -4.50
C ARG A 116 18.31 -24.76 -4.19
N VAL A 117 19.44 -25.37 -4.55
CA VAL A 117 20.79 -24.87 -4.28
C VAL A 117 21.22 -23.87 -5.37
N SER A 118 20.70 -23.98 -6.59
CA SER A 118 21.03 -23.05 -7.68
C SER A 118 20.64 -21.60 -7.36
N ALA A 119 19.45 -21.35 -6.80
CA ALA A 119 19.00 -19.99 -6.49
C ALA A 119 19.94 -19.22 -5.52
N PRO A 120 20.35 -19.76 -4.34
CA PRO A 120 21.31 -19.09 -3.46
C PRO A 120 22.74 -19.07 -4.03
N LEU A 121 23.11 -20.00 -4.91
CA LEU A 121 24.40 -19.95 -5.64
C LEU A 121 24.45 -18.77 -6.61
N ASP A 122 23.39 -18.58 -7.39
CA ASP A 122 23.29 -17.47 -8.33
C ASP A 122 23.31 -16.13 -7.60
N GLU A 123 22.60 -16.03 -6.47
CA GLU A 123 22.62 -14.85 -5.58
C GLU A 123 24.03 -14.55 -5.06
N ALA A 124 24.74 -15.58 -4.55
CA ALA A 124 26.12 -15.43 -4.08
C ALA A 124 27.08 -14.98 -5.20
N ALA A 125 26.91 -15.52 -6.40
CA ALA A 125 27.72 -15.14 -7.55
C ALA A 125 27.49 -13.68 -7.98
N HIS A 126 26.24 -13.17 -7.90
CA HIS A 126 25.93 -11.76 -8.15
C HIS A 126 26.54 -10.84 -7.08
N ASP A 127 26.58 -11.28 -5.82
CA ASP A 127 27.18 -10.54 -4.71
C ASP A 127 28.73 -10.66 -4.64
N GLY A 128 29.35 -11.44 -5.53
CA GLY A 128 30.79 -11.64 -5.60
C GLY A 128 31.37 -12.45 -4.43
N ARG A 129 30.59 -13.37 -3.86
CA ARG A 129 30.97 -14.20 -2.70
C ARG A 129 31.09 -15.70 -3.02
#